data_AF-A0A127SHI6-F1
#
_entry.id   AF-A0A127SHI6-F1
#
_cell.length_a   1.000
_cell.length_b   1.000
_cell.length_c   1.000
_cell.angle_alpha   90.00
_cell.angle_beta   90.00
_cell.angle_gamma   90.00
#
_symmetry.space_group_name_H-M   'P 1'
#
loop_
_entity.id
_entity.type
_entity.pdbx_description
1 polymer ?
#
loop_
_entity_poly.entity_id
_entity_poly.type
_entity_poly.pdbx_seq_one_letter_code
_entity_poly.pdbx_strand_id
1 'polypeptide(L)'
;GYEWTSVAYQETQAGTTTTVVFIMALLVAFLVLAAQYESWTSPVAAVMGIPVALLGAMLGCYVMGTPVSIYTQIGIILLVALSAKNGILIVEFARDFRAQGNSIRDAAFQAGHIRLRPILMTSLAFVLGVMPLLFATGAGAGSR
;
A
#
# COMPACT_ATOMS: atom_id res chain seq x y z
N GLY A 1 41.29 -10.20 -12.58
CA GLY A 1 40.54 -8.99 -12.96
C GLY A 1 39.36 -8.88 -12.03
N TYR A 2 39.23 -7.76 -11.32
CA TYR A 2 38.15 -7.54 -10.36
C TYR A 2 36.88 -7.16 -11.11
N GLU A 3 35.99 -8.15 -11.27
CA GLU A 3 34.72 -8.04 -12.01
C GLU A 3 33.52 -7.87 -11.05
N TRP A 4 33.76 -7.25 -9.89
CA TRP A 4 32.75 -6.96 -8.85
C TRP A 4 32.15 -5.55 -8.98
N THR A 5 32.61 -4.77 -9.95
CA THR A 5 32.28 -3.34 -10.05
C THR A 5 30.99 -3.07 -10.82
N SER A 6 30.55 -3.94 -11.75
CA SER A 6 29.38 -3.65 -12.59
C SER A 6 28.04 -3.87 -11.88
N VAL A 7 27.88 -4.98 -11.15
CA VAL A 7 26.62 -5.31 -10.45
C VAL A 7 26.42 -4.42 -9.21
N ALA A 8 27.44 -4.22 -8.39
CA ALA A 8 27.35 -3.35 -7.21
C ALA A 8 27.18 -1.86 -7.57
N TYR A 9 27.76 -1.41 -8.70
CA TYR A 9 27.55 -0.06 -9.23
C TYR A 9 26.14 0.10 -9.81
N GLN A 10 25.62 -0.92 -10.52
CA GLN A 10 24.22 -0.93 -10.95
C GLN A 10 23.26 -0.95 -9.76
N GLU A 11 23.58 -1.64 -8.67
CA GLU A 11 22.73 -1.71 -7.47
C GLU A 11 22.72 -0.37 -6.69
N THR A 12 23.85 0.34 -6.61
CA THR A 12 23.92 1.68 -6.00
C THR A 12 23.33 2.79 -6.88
N GLN A 13 23.54 2.72 -8.20
CA GLN A 13 22.98 3.68 -9.15
C GLN A 13 21.46 3.44 -9.36
N ALA A 14 21.02 2.18 -9.36
CA ALA A 14 19.60 1.82 -9.32
C ALA A 14 18.97 2.20 -7.98
N GLY A 15 19.62 1.97 -6.83
CA GLY A 15 19.06 2.35 -5.53
C GLY A 15 18.75 3.85 -5.41
N THR A 16 19.63 4.70 -5.94
CA THR A 16 19.41 6.17 -5.95
C THR A 16 18.31 6.56 -6.95
N THR A 17 18.33 5.98 -8.16
CA THR A 17 17.29 6.23 -9.18
C THR A 17 15.92 5.72 -8.72
N THR A 18 15.86 4.54 -8.13
CA THR A 18 14.65 3.94 -7.56
C THR A 18 14.10 4.81 -6.45
N THR A 19 14.94 5.37 -5.57
CA THR A 19 14.47 6.29 -4.52
C THR A 19 13.85 7.56 -5.11
N VAL A 20 14.49 8.18 -6.12
CA VAL A 20 13.96 9.37 -6.80
C VAL A 20 12.66 9.05 -7.55
N VAL A 21 12.60 7.93 -8.26
CA VAL A 21 11.40 7.46 -8.97
C VAL A 21 10.27 7.18 -7.98
N PHE A 22 10.56 6.61 -6.82
CA PHE A 22 9.56 6.34 -5.78
C PHE A 22 9.00 7.64 -5.19
N ILE A 23 9.87 8.62 -4.89
CA ILE A 23 9.46 9.94 -4.40
C ILE A 23 8.63 10.67 -5.45
N MET A 24 9.08 10.67 -6.72
CA MET A 24 8.33 11.27 -7.83
C MET A 24 6.98 10.57 -8.05
N ALA A 25 6.94 9.24 -8.00
CA ALA A 25 5.70 8.48 -8.13
C ALA A 25 4.72 8.80 -7.00
N LEU A 26 5.20 8.89 -5.76
CA LEU A 26 4.38 9.30 -4.61
C LEU A 26 3.87 10.74 -4.76
N LEU A 27 4.72 11.67 -5.21
CA LEU A 27 4.37 13.08 -5.39
C LEU A 27 3.34 13.25 -6.51
N VAL A 28 3.55 12.61 -7.66
CA VAL A 28 2.60 12.62 -8.79
C VAL A 28 1.30 11.93 -8.40
N ALA A 29 1.34 10.77 -7.71
CA ALA A 29 0.14 10.11 -7.21
C ALA A 29 -0.63 11.02 -6.24
N PHE A 30 0.07 11.69 -5.32
CA PHE A 30 -0.54 12.66 -4.40
C PHE A 30 -1.20 13.81 -5.16
N LEU A 31 -0.53 14.42 -6.14
CA LEU A 31 -1.08 15.51 -6.94
C LEU A 31 -2.28 15.10 -7.78
N VAL A 32 -2.23 13.93 -8.43
CA VAL A 32 -3.35 13.40 -9.23
C VAL A 32 -4.55 13.13 -8.33
N LEU A 33 -4.35 12.55 -7.15
CA LEU A 33 -5.42 12.34 -6.19
C LEU A 33 -5.96 13.68 -5.65
N ALA A 34 -5.09 14.63 -5.29
CA ALA A 34 -5.51 15.95 -4.83
C ALA A 34 -6.34 16.69 -5.90
N ALA A 35 -5.93 16.58 -7.17
CA ALA A 35 -6.66 17.16 -8.31
C ALA A 35 -7.99 16.42 -8.58
N GLN A 36 -8.02 15.09 -8.48
CA GLN A 36 -9.23 14.30 -8.72
C GLN A 36 -10.30 14.51 -7.63
N TYR A 37 -9.89 14.68 -6.37
CA TYR A 37 -10.82 14.75 -5.23
C TYR A 37 -11.13 16.18 -4.75
N GLU A 38 -10.54 17.19 -5.41
CA GLU A 38 -10.71 18.63 -5.14
C GLU A 38 -10.51 18.98 -3.65
N SER A 39 -9.66 18.22 -2.96
CA SER A 39 -9.53 18.25 -1.51
C SER A 39 -8.13 17.84 -1.07
N TRP A 40 -7.54 18.66 -0.20
CA TRP A 40 -6.23 18.43 0.40
C TRP A 40 -6.27 17.46 1.59
N THR A 41 -7.46 17.16 2.14
CA THR A 41 -7.62 16.30 3.32
C THR A 41 -7.79 14.82 2.99
N SER A 42 -8.39 14.50 1.84
CA SER A 42 -8.57 13.10 1.39
C SER A 42 -7.23 12.37 1.18
N PRO A 43 -6.19 12.99 0.59
CA PRO A 43 -4.88 12.37 0.43
C PRO A 43 -4.15 12.14 1.76
N VAL A 44 -4.33 13.01 2.76
CA VAL A 44 -3.68 12.87 4.08
C VAL A 44 -4.13 11.58 4.78
N ALA A 45 -5.40 11.23 4.66
CA ALA A 45 -5.91 9.97 5.20
C ALA A 45 -5.33 8.73 4.49
N ALA A 46 -5.04 8.84 3.18
CA ALA A 46 -4.34 7.81 2.44
C ALA A 46 -2.92 7.59 3.01
N VAL A 47 -2.20 8.67 3.26
CA VAL A 47 -0.84 8.65 3.81
C VAL A 47 -0.81 8.05 5.22
N MET A 48 -1.81 8.31 6.05
CA MET A 48 -1.92 7.71 7.38
C MET A 48 -2.05 6.17 7.37
N GLY A 49 -2.55 5.57 6.29
CA GLY A 49 -2.64 4.11 6.13
C GLY A 49 -1.31 3.45 5.75
N ILE A 50 -0.32 4.23 5.28
CA ILE A 50 0.96 3.73 4.77
C ILE A 50 1.81 3.08 5.87
N PRO A 51 2.01 3.69 7.06
CA PRO A 51 2.76 3.07 8.14
C PRO A 51 2.18 1.72 8.59
N VAL A 52 0.87 1.61 8.63
CA VAL A 52 0.18 0.36 9.03
C VAL A 52 0.43 -0.73 7.99
N ALA A 53 0.37 -0.41 6.70
CA ALA A 53 0.67 -1.35 5.62
C ALA A 53 2.12 -1.83 5.64
N LEU A 54 3.07 -0.90 5.85
CA LEU A 54 4.50 -1.20 5.98
C LEU A 54 4.78 -2.10 7.20
N LEU A 55 4.19 -1.78 8.35
CA LEU A 55 4.33 -2.61 9.55
C LEU A 55 3.81 -4.02 9.33
N GLY A 56 2.64 -4.16 8.69
CA GLY A 56 2.08 -5.48 8.36
C GLY A 56 2.98 -6.28 7.43
N ALA A 57 3.56 -5.65 6.41
CA ALA A 57 4.48 -6.31 5.49
C ALA A 57 5.80 -6.70 6.18
N MET A 58 6.40 -5.79 6.96
CA MET A 58 7.62 -6.08 7.70
C MET A 58 7.44 -7.21 8.73
N LEU A 59 6.32 -7.20 9.46
CA LEU A 59 5.98 -8.28 10.39
C LEU A 59 5.77 -9.60 9.64
N GLY A 60 5.11 -9.58 8.48
CA GLY A 60 4.94 -10.77 7.65
C GLY A 60 6.29 -11.36 7.20
N CYS A 61 7.20 -10.53 6.71
CA CYS A 61 8.55 -10.96 6.33
C CYS A 61 9.35 -11.49 7.53
N TYR A 62 9.22 -10.84 8.70
CA TYR A 62 9.88 -11.27 9.92
C TYR A 62 9.39 -12.66 10.38
N VAL A 63 8.08 -12.92 10.36
CA VAL A 63 7.50 -14.23 10.71
C VAL A 63 7.89 -15.31 9.70
N MET A 64 7.96 -14.97 8.40
CA MET A 64 8.36 -15.90 7.34
C MET A 64 9.88 -16.15 7.30
N GLY A 65 10.69 -15.31 7.97
CA GLY A 65 12.15 -15.40 7.97
C GLY A 65 12.80 -15.13 6.60
N THR A 66 12.08 -14.49 5.68
CA THR A 66 12.54 -14.23 4.31
C THR A 66 13.11 -12.82 4.15
N PRO A 67 14.23 -12.64 3.42
CA PRO A 67 14.78 -11.32 3.14
C PRO A 67 13.82 -10.49 2.27
N VAL A 68 13.90 -9.16 2.37
CA VAL A 68 13.10 -8.24 1.56
C VAL A 68 13.63 -8.25 0.13
N SER A 69 13.08 -9.14 -0.70
CA SER A 69 13.36 -9.28 -2.13
C SER A 69 12.67 -8.21 -2.98
N ILE A 70 13.01 -8.11 -4.26
CA ILE A 70 12.30 -7.24 -5.23
C ILE A 70 10.81 -7.61 -5.31
N TYR A 71 10.46 -8.89 -5.21
CA TYR A 71 9.07 -9.34 -5.17
C TYR A 71 8.34 -8.86 -3.92
N THR A 72 9.02 -8.90 -2.77
CA THR A 72 8.50 -8.36 -1.51
C THR A 72 8.27 -6.85 -1.63
N GLN A 73 9.18 -6.11 -2.27
CA GLN A 73 9.02 -4.67 -2.52
C GLN A 73 7.80 -4.37 -3.40
N ILE A 74 7.60 -5.13 -4.48
CA ILE A 74 6.40 -5.01 -5.33
C ILE A 74 5.14 -5.30 -4.50
N GLY A 75 5.16 -6.31 -3.65
CA GLY A 75 4.06 -6.64 -2.73
C GLY A 75 3.76 -5.51 -1.74
N ILE A 76 4.79 -4.88 -1.16
CA ILE A 76 4.66 -3.72 -0.28
C ILE A 76 3.99 -2.55 -1.02
N ILE A 77 4.39 -2.27 -2.26
CA ILE A 77 3.78 -1.21 -3.08
C ILE A 77 2.29 -1.49 -3.30
N LEU A 78 1.92 -2.74 -3.63
CA LEU A 78 0.53 -3.15 -3.81
C LEU A 78 -0.28 -3.01 -2.50
N LEU A 79 0.30 -3.39 -1.36
CA LEU A 79 -0.33 -3.22 -0.05
C LEU A 79 -0.56 -1.76 0.30
N VAL A 80 0.43 -0.90 0.02
CA VAL A 80 0.32 0.55 0.21
C VAL A 80 -0.80 1.12 -0.66
N ALA A 81 -0.89 0.73 -1.94
CA ALA A 81 -1.94 1.19 -2.84
C ALA A 81 -3.34 0.75 -2.39
N LEU A 82 -3.49 -0.50 -1.93
CA LEU A 82 -4.76 -1.04 -1.43
C LEU A 82 -5.19 -0.36 -0.12
N SER A 83 -4.24 -0.14 0.80
CA SER A 83 -4.45 0.61 2.04
C SER A 83 -4.88 2.05 1.76
N ALA A 84 -4.16 2.74 0.88
CA ALA A 84 -4.45 4.11 0.48
C ALA A 84 -5.86 4.24 -0.12
N LYS A 85 -6.24 3.32 -1.03
CA LYS A 85 -7.59 3.30 -1.62
C LYS A 85 -8.66 3.14 -0.54
N ASN A 86 -8.48 2.21 0.40
CA ASN A 86 -9.44 1.99 1.47
C ASN A 86 -9.57 3.21 2.40
N GLY A 87 -8.45 3.88 2.72
CA GLY A 87 -8.44 5.09 3.55
C GLY A 87 -9.14 6.28 2.90
N ILE A 88 -8.83 6.58 1.63
CA ILE A 88 -9.46 7.68 0.86
C ILE A 88 -10.98 7.51 0.85
N LEU A 89 -11.40 6.28 0.60
CA LEU A 89 -12.78 5.94 0.34
C LEU A 89 -13.69 6.00 1.60
N ILE A 90 -13.11 5.89 2.79
CA ILE A 90 -13.79 6.15 4.07
C ILE A 90 -13.96 7.65 4.30
N VAL A 91 -12.89 8.43 4.08
CA VAL A 91 -12.92 9.89 4.26
C VAL A 91 -13.88 10.56 3.29
N GLU A 92 -13.93 10.07 2.05
CA GLU A 92 -14.87 10.54 1.04
C GLU A 92 -16.32 10.36 1.50
N PHE A 93 -16.71 9.14 1.93
CA PHE A 93 -18.06 8.95 2.45
C PHE A 93 -18.34 9.75 3.72
N ALA A 94 -17.35 9.91 4.60
CA ALA A 94 -17.52 10.75 5.78
C ALA A 94 -17.77 12.22 5.39
N ARG A 95 -17.12 12.72 4.34
CA ARG A 95 -17.38 14.05 3.78
C ARG A 95 -18.79 14.15 3.21
N ASP A 96 -19.25 13.14 2.48
CA ASP A 96 -20.59 13.12 1.90
C ASP A 96 -21.68 13.11 2.99
N PHE A 97 -21.52 12.30 4.04
CA PHE A 97 -22.44 12.31 5.18
C PHE A 97 -22.39 13.62 5.96
N ARG A 98 -21.22 14.28 6.00
CA ARG A 98 -21.07 15.60 6.61
C ARG A 98 -21.78 16.68 5.78
N ALA A 99 -21.73 16.60 4.45
CA ALA A 99 -22.44 17.50 3.54
C ALA A 99 -23.97 17.34 3.65
N GLN A 100 -24.45 16.15 4.02
CA GLN A 100 -25.86 15.88 4.34
C GLN A 100 -26.31 16.45 5.71
N GLY A 101 -25.41 17.08 6.48
CA GLY A 101 -25.72 17.75 7.74
C GLY A 101 -25.41 16.96 9.01
N ASN A 102 -24.84 15.75 8.91
CA ASN A 102 -24.51 14.95 10.09
C ASN A 102 -23.34 15.51 10.91
N SER A 103 -23.26 15.16 12.19
CA SER A 103 -22.10 15.49 13.04
C SER A 103 -20.81 14.81 12.51
N ILE A 104 -19.62 15.36 12.80
CA ILE A 104 -18.34 14.76 12.32
C ILE A 104 -18.20 13.32 12.78
N ARG A 105 -18.63 13.02 14.02
CA ARG A 105 -18.56 11.68 14.60
C ARG A 105 -19.53 10.72 13.93
N ASP A 106 -20.78 11.16 13.72
CA ASP A 106 -21.80 10.30 13.11
C ASP A 106 -21.48 10.02 11.64
N ALA A 107 -20.99 11.03 10.92
CA ALA A 107 -20.55 10.89 9.54
C ALA A 107 -19.38 9.88 9.39
N ALA A 108 -18.40 9.95 10.29
CA ALA A 108 -17.29 8.99 10.31
C ALA A 108 -17.75 7.57 10.64
N PHE A 109 -18.67 7.42 11.61
CA PHE A 109 -19.22 6.12 11.98
C PHE A 109 -20.02 5.48 10.84
N GLN A 110 -20.90 6.25 10.19
CA GLN A 110 -21.72 5.80 9.08
C GLN A 110 -20.86 5.39 7.86
N ALA A 111 -19.85 6.20 7.54
CA ALA A 111 -18.89 5.92 6.47
C ALA A 111 -18.11 4.62 6.73
N GLY A 112 -17.64 4.43 7.97
CA GLY A 112 -16.96 3.20 8.38
C GLY A 112 -17.86 1.97 8.26
N HIS A 113 -19.12 2.07 8.71
CA HIS A 113 -20.06 0.94 8.68
C HIS A 113 -20.37 0.45 7.26
N ILE A 114 -20.58 1.37 6.32
CA ILE A 114 -20.88 1.03 4.93
C ILE A 114 -19.67 0.42 4.22
N ARG A 115 -18.45 0.87 4.56
CA ARG A 115 -17.20 0.37 3.95
C ARG A 115 -16.68 -0.91 4.58
N LEU A 116 -17.10 -1.25 5.80
CA LEU A 116 -16.64 -2.46 6.50
C LEU A 116 -16.82 -3.72 5.65
N ARG A 117 -18.01 -3.92 5.06
CA ARG A 117 -18.30 -5.10 4.23
C ARG A 117 -17.41 -5.18 2.97
N PRO A 118 -17.33 -4.13 2.13
CA PRO A 118 -16.40 -4.10 1.00
C PRO A 118 -14.93 -4.31 1.38
N ILE A 119 -14.46 -3.68 2.47
CA ILE A 119 -13.07 -3.79 2.91
C ILE A 119 -12.77 -5.24 3.31
N LEU A 120 -13.62 -5.85 4.14
CA LEU A 120 -13.46 -7.24 4.55
C LEU A 120 -13.49 -8.20 3.35
N MET A 121 -14.38 -7.98 2.38
CA MET A 121 -14.46 -8.81 1.17
C MET A 121 -13.13 -8.80 0.39
N THR A 122 -12.57 -7.63 0.14
CA THR A 122 -11.31 -7.50 -0.62
C THR A 122 -10.11 -8.02 0.16
N SER A 123 -10.02 -7.72 1.46
CA SER A 123 -8.90 -8.17 2.30
C SER A 123 -8.91 -9.68 2.48
N LEU A 124 -10.07 -10.30 2.72
CA LEU A 124 -10.16 -11.76 2.85
C LEU A 124 -9.86 -12.46 1.52
N ALA A 125 -10.40 -11.96 0.40
CA ALA A 125 -10.09 -12.50 -0.92
C ALA A 125 -8.59 -12.41 -1.25
N PHE A 126 -7.95 -11.29 -0.90
CA PHE A 126 -6.51 -11.13 -1.08
C PHE A 126 -5.74 -12.12 -0.21
N VAL A 127 -5.96 -12.15 1.11
CA VAL A 127 -5.26 -13.05 2.04
C VAL A 127 -5.43 -14.51 1.62
N LEU A 128 -6.64 -14.95 1.31
CA LEU A 128 -6.90 -16.32 0.87
C LEU A 128 -6.31 -16.61 -0.52
N GLY A 129 -6.25 -15.62 -1.41
CA GLY A 129 -5.65 -15.76 -2.73
C GLY A 129 -4.12 -15.84 -2.70
N VAL A 130 -3.47 -15.14 -1.76
CA VAL A 130 -2.01 -15.20 -1.58
C VAL A 130 -1.59 -16.39 -0.69
N MET A 131 -2.51 -16.94 0.12
CA MET A 131 -2.22 -18.05 1.04
C MET A 131 -1.59 -19.29 0.35
N PRO A 132 -2.05 -19.76 -0.82
CA PRO A 132 -1.40 -20.85 -1.54
C PRO A 132 0.06 -20.56 -1.93
N LEU A 133 0.41 -19.30 -2.23
CA LEU A 133 1.79 -18.91 -2.58
C LEU A 133 2.73 -18.99 -1.37
N LEU A 134 2.20 -18.90 -0.15
CA LEU A 134 2.97 -19.08 1.08
C LEU A 134 3.35 -20.56 1.30
N PHE A 135 2.44 -21.48 0.99
CA PHE A 135 2.62 -22.92 1.20
C PHE A 135 3.12 -23.70 -0.03
N ALA A 136 3.10 -23.10 -1.22
CA ALA A 136 3.56 -23.75 -2.44
C ALA A 136 5.06 -24.09 -2.35
N THR A 137 5.37 -25.39 -2.30
CA THR A 137 6.73 -25.95 -2.40
C THR A 137 6.88 -26.64 -3.75
N GLY A 138 7.55 -26.00 -4.72
CA GLY A 138 7.72 -26.49 -6.10
C GLY A 138 8.63 -25.60 -6.95
N ALA A 139 8.79 -25.92 -8.25
CA ALA A 139 9.65 -25.18 -9.19
C ALA A 139 9.26 -23.69 -9.26
N GLY A 140 10.20 -22.79 -8.96
CA GLY A 140 9.95 -21.35 -8.75
C GLY A 140 10.02 -20.90 -7.29
N ALA A 141 10.18 -21.81 -6.33
CA ALA A 141 10.36 -21.48 -4.91
C ALA A 141 11.63 -20.66 -4.60
N GLY A 142 12.56 -20.53 -5.55
CA GLY A 142 13.75 -19.68 -5.44
C GLY A 142 13.55 -18.22 -5.89
N SER A 143 12.43 -17.88 -6.54
CA SER A 143 12.12 -16.51 -6.98
C SER A 143 11.12 -15.80 -6.05
N ARG A 144 11.23 -16.07 -4.74
CA ARG A 144 10.44 -15.43 -3.67
C ARG A 144 11.12 -14.13 -3.22
#